data_AF-A0A4R3KLE6-F1
#
_entry.id   AF-A0A4R3KLE6-F1
#
_cell.length_a   1.000
_cell.length_b   1.000
_cell.length_c   1.000
_cell.angle_alpha   90.00
_cell.angle_beta   90.00
_cell.angle_gamma   90.00
#
_symmetry.space_group_name_H-M   'P 1'
#
loop_
_entity.id
_entity.type
_entity.pdbx_description
1 polymer ?
#
loop_
_entity_poly.entity_id
_entity_poly.type
_entity_poly.pdbx_seq_one_letter_code
_entity_poly.pdbx_strand_id
1 'polypeptide(L)'
;MAGKPRPMSQVKQLIRLHLQGNGKKTIARELGISKNTVKQYLEKAAADPLSIKELLELDDPVLEGRFHAGNPAYKDLRFEDLKRRLPYLEKELEKVGVNKMLLWEEYKQAYPAGYGRTQFFFHFAQLSRARKPSAVLTHKPGDKLYIDFSGKKVHYTDRETGEMIVCELFVACLPFSDYAFCIAVPSQRLNDFIYALIRCLEALGGAAQALVPDNMKTAVTRADRYEPTINQTLEDLANHYQMTVVPARPRKPKDKSLAENQVKLIYTRVLAKLRNRQFFDLDSLNTAITEKIREHNQTRRQQKPYTREEEFLAAEKDQLTPLPDKRFELKYYAELKVAQNGHVYLGRDKHYYSVPYTYIGSKVKVIYTRMLVRIYAQGKQIALHQRNYAPGKYTSVKEHLCSQHQHYHNRSPAYYLDRARHTCRELYDLLEALFGQNRYPEQLYNTCDGLFSLARRSDPGRFARACQIAAEHRVYSYKFVQSILENNMTELEQDRPMDHPLPGGSNVRGKDYYQQLTLTLKTPS
;
A
#
# COMPACT_ATOMS: atom_id res chain seq x y z
N MET A 1 -53.52 28.58 16.27
CA MET A 1 -53.10 27.18 16.04
C MET A 1 -54.28 26.24 16.22
N ALA A 2 -55.07 26.00 15.17
CA ALA A 2 -56.17 25.05 15.17
C ALA A 2 -55.70 23.75 14.49
N GLY A 3 -56.02 22.58 15.06
CA GLY A 3 -55.89 21.29 14.36
C GLY A 3 -54.90 20.25 14.90
N LYS A 4 -54.15 20.52 15.99
CA LYS A 4 -53.32 19.45 16.62
C LYS A 4 -54.17 18.66 17.63
N PRO A 5 -54.22 17.31 17.55
CA PRO A 5 -54.82 16.47 18.58
C PRO A 5 -54.12 16.70 19.92
N ARG A 6 -54.87 16.54 21.03
CA ARG A 6 -54.32 16.72 22.38
C ARG A 6 -53.72 15.39 22.84
N PRO A 7 -52.66 15.38 23.65
CA PRO A 7 -52.15 14.14 24.22
C PRO A 7 -53.26 13.36 24.92
N MET A 8 -53.37 12.06 24.66
CA MET A 8 -54.46 11.25 25.24
C MET A 8 -54.40 11.19 26.76
N SER A 9 -53.22 11.27 27.36
CA SER A 9 -53.05 11.50 28.79
C SER A 9 -53.80 12.75 29.31
N GLN A 10 -53.76 13.86 28.57
CA GLN A 10 -54.51 15.09 28.89
C GLN A 10 -56.02 14.92 28.65
N VAL A 11 -56.41 14.13 27.64
CA VAL A 11 -57.83 13.80 27.38
C VAL A 11 -58.39 12.88 28.48
N LYS A 12 -57.63 11.89 28.96
CA LYS A 12 -58.00 11.05 30.11
C LYS A 12 -58.18 11.89 31.38
N GLN A 13 -57.30 12.86 31.63
CA GLN A 13 -57.46 13.80 32.74
C GLN A 13 -58.73 14.64 32.63
N LEU A 14 -59.04 15.14 31.43
CA LEU A 14 -60.30 15.83 31.16
C LEU A 14 -61.52 14.95 31.48
N ILE A 15 -61.50 13.67 31.07
CA ILE A 15 -62.60 12.73 31.30
C ILE A 15 -62.75 12.45 32.80
N ARG A 16 -61.64 12.26 33.53
CA ARG A 16 -61.64 12.05 34.99
C ARG A 16 -62.17 13.26 35.76
N LEU A 17 -61.72 14.46 35.42
CA LEU A 17 -62.21 15.69 36.05
C LEU A 17 -63.71 15.88 35.80
N HIS A 18 -64.20 15.46 34.62
CA HIS A 18 -65.63 15.49 34.33
C HIS A 18 -66.41 14.47 35.16
N LEU A 19 -65.89 13.24 35.33
CA LEU A 19 -66.48 12.22 36.22
C LEU A 19 -66.53 12.68 37.69
N GLN A 20 -65.58 13.52 38.12
CA GLN A 20 -65.55 14.12 39.46
C GLN A 20 -66.52 15.31 39.64
N GLY A 21 -67.36 15.61 38.64
CA GLY A 21 -68.37 16.67 38.73
C GLY A 21 -67.89 18.07 38.32
N ASN A 22 -66.65 18.23 37.82
CA ASN A 22 -66.17 19.53 37.41
C ASN A 22 -66.85 20.03 36.12
N GLY A 23 -67.21 21.32 36.12
CA GLY A 23 -67.80 21.98 34.97
C GLY A 23 -66.82 22.17 33.81
N LYS A 24 -67.31 22.15 32.56
CA LYS A 24 -66.48 22.27 31.33
C LYS A 24 -65.57 23.52 31.32
N LYS A 25 -65.97 24.62 31.96
CA LYS A 25 -65.16 25.86 32.08
C LYS A 25 -64.00 25.68 33.08
N THR A 26 -64.23 24.98 34.18
CA THR A 26 -63.23 24.66 35.20
C THR A 26 -62.16 23.74 34.62
N ILE A 27 -62.58 22.66 33.95
CA ILE A 27 -61.69 21.71 33.27
C ILE A 27 -60.84 22.41 32.19
N ALA A 28 -61.46 23.31 31.41
CA ALA A 28 -60.75 24.10 30.40
C ALA A 28 -59.63 24.97 31.00
N ARG A 29 -59.91 25.61 32.15
CA ARG A 29 -58.95 26.46 32.88
C ARG A 29 -57.82 25.63 33.49
N GLU A 30 -58.14 24.52 34.14
CA GLU A 30 -57.17 23.66 34.83
C GLU A 30 -56.21 22.96 33.86
N LEU A 31 -56.72 22.49 32.71
CA LEU A 31 -55.91 21.77 31.72
C LEU A 31 -55.34 22.68 30.62
N GLY A 32 -55.61 24.00 30.65
CA GLY A 32 -55.11 24.94 29.64
C GLY A 32 -55.61 24.64 28.21
N ILE A 33 -56.83 24.10 28.08
CA ILE A 33 -57.44 23.72 26.80
C ILE A 33 -58.71 24.52 26.54
N SER A 34 -59.03 24.75 25.26
CA SER A 34 -60.24 25.52 24.92
C SER A 34 -61.50 24.77 25.39
N LYS A 35 -62.50 25.51 25.89
CA LYS A 35 -63.82 24.95 26.27
C LYS A 35 -64.44 24.13 25.13
N ASN A 36 -64.24 24.54 23.88
CA ASN A 36 -64.75 23.84 22.71
C ASN A 36 -64.04 22.48 22.51
N THR A 37 -62.73 22.42 22.76
CA THR A 37 -61.98 21.16 22.78
C THR A 37 -62.44 20.24 23.91
N VAL A 38 -62.69 20.79 25.11
CA VAL A 38 -63.25 20.02 26.24
C VAL A 38 -64.57 19.38 25.86
N LYS A 39 -65.48 20.21 25.31
CA LYS A 39 -66.80 19.78 24.85
C LYS A 39 -66.69 18.66 23.80
N GLN A 40 -65.84 18.83 22.79
CA GLN A 40 -65.66 17.84 21.71
C GLN A 40 -65.18 16.48 22.21
N TYR A 41 -64.22 16.41 23.13
CA TYR A 41 -63.75 15.11 23.64
C TYR A 41 -64.78 14.44 24.55
N LEU A 42 -65.52 15.21 25.36
CA LEU A 42 -66.61 14.65 26.16
C LEU A 42 -67.75 14.11 25.30
N GLU A 43 -68.09 14.80 24.20
CA GLU A 43 -69.08 14.33 23.24
C GLU A 43 -68.62 13.05 22.54
N LYS A 44 -67.33 12.97 22.15
CA LYS A 44 -66.75 11.76 21.57
C LYS A 44 -66.72 10.59 22.55
N ALA A 45 -66.38 10.85 23.81
CA ALA A 45 -66.37 9.82 24.85
C ALA A 45 -67.79 9.32 25.16
N ALA A 46 -68.79 10.20 25.14
CA ALA A 46 -70.19 9.83 25.35
C ALA A 46 -70.82 9.09 24.16
N ALA A 47 -70.32 9.33 22.94
CA ALA A 47 -70.80 8.69 21.71
C ALA A 47 -70.06 7.37 21.38
N ASP A 48 -69.02 7.00 22.14
CA ASP A 48 -68.29 5.74 21.94
C ASP A 48 -69.09 4.57 22.54
N PRO A 49 -69.12 3.38 21.89
CA PRO A 49 -69.80 2.20 22.44
C PRO A 49 -69.18 1.65 23.73
N LEU A 50 -67.95 2.03 24.09
CA LEU A 50 -67.33 1.65 25.37
C LEU A 50 -67.75 2.59 26.51
N SER A 51 -67.85 2.04 27.71
CA SER A 51 -68.06 2.84 28.91
C SER A 51 -66.87 3.77 29.18
N ILE A 52 -67.11 4.87 29.90
CA ILE A 52 -66.07 5.84 30.24
C ILE A 52 -64.92 5.17 31.02
N LYS A 53 -65.24 4.18 31.87
CA LYS A 53 -64.23 3.43 32.62
C LYS A 53 -63.32 2.62 31.69
N GLU A 54 -63.90 1.91 30.73
CA GLU A 54 -63.15 1.15 29.72
C GLU A 54 -62.29 2.08 28.85
N LEU A 55 -62.80 3.24 28.44
CA LEU A 55 -62.04 4.24 27.66
C LEU A 55 -60.80 4.76 28.41
N LEU A 56 -60.88 4.91 29.73
CA LEU A 56 -59.76 5.38 30.56
C LEU A 56 -58.67 4.31 30.73
N GLU A 57 -59.03 3.04 30.62
CA GLU A 57 -58.12 1.88 30.72
C GLU A 57 -57.39 1.57 29.41
N LEU A 58 -57.91 2.04 28.26
CA LEU A 58 -57.24 1.87 26.97
C LEU A 58 -55.87 2.56 26.92
N ASP A 59 -54.89 1.94 26.26
CA ASP A 59 -53.63 2.60 25.94
C ASP A 59 -53.84 3.85 25.08
N ASP A 60 -53.00 4.87 25.29
CA ASP A 60 -53.13 6.17 24.65
C ASP A 60 -53.26 6.08 23.11
N PRO A 61 -52.47 5.28 22.36
CA PRO A 61 -52.65 5.16 20.91
C PRO A 61 -54.00 4.54 20.49
N VAL A 62 -54.54 3.63 21.30
CA VAL A 62 -55.84 3.00 21.04
C VAL A 62 -56.95 4.00 21.28
N LEU A 63 -56.88 4.75 22.37
CA LEU A 63 -57.82 5.82 22.69
C LEU A 63 -57.79 6.95 21.65
N GLU A 64 -56.59 7.33 21.19
CA GLU A 64 -56.41 8.32 20.13
C GLU A 64 -57.07 7.86 18.83
N GLY A 65 -56.85 6.60 18.45
CA GLY A 65 -57.48 5.98 17.28
C GLY A 65 -59.01 6.02 17.33
N ARG A 66 -59.62 5.90 18.52
CA ARG A 66 -61.08 5.99 18.70
C ARG A 66 -61.59 7.43 18.61
N PHE A 67 -60.94 8.37 19.29
CA PHE A 67 -61.36 9.79 19.29
C PHE A 67 -60.99 10.55 18.02
N HIS A 68 -60.04 10.06 17.25
CA HIS A 68 -59.58 10.65 16.00
C HIS A 68 -59.78 9.73 14.80
N ALA A 69 -60.73 8.79 14.87
CA ALA A 69 -61.22 8.01 13.73
C ALA A 69 -61.89 8.94 12.70
N GLY A 70 -61.06 9.68 11.98
CA GLY A 70 -61.41 10.73 11.04
C GLY A 70 -60.30 10.95 10.03
N ASN A 71 -59.72 9.86 9.52
CA ASN A 71 -59.49 9.65 8.09
C ASN A 71 -59.18 8.15 7.85
N PRO A 72 -60.16 7.33 7.44
CA PRO A 72 -59.93 5.91 7.16
C PRO A 72 -59.17 5.76 5.84
N ALA A 73 -57.91 6.20 5.78
CA ALA A 73 -57.04 5.90 4.64
C ALA A 73 -56.82 4.39 4.48
N TYR A 74 -57.02 3.59 5.55
CA TYR A 74 -56.85 2.14 5.55
C TYR A 74 -58.14 1.34 5.24
N LYS A 75 -59.27 2.00 4.98
CA LYS A 75 -60.45 1.37 4.33
C LYS A 75 -60.84 2.08 3.04
N ASP A 76 -59.89 2.78 2.45
CA ASP A 76 -60.09 3.52 1.21
C ASP A 76 -59.79 2.60 0.03
N LEU A 77 -60.74 2.45 -0.90
CA LEU A 77 -60.54 1.70 -2.15
C LEU A 77 -59.28 2.20 -2.90
N ARG A 78 -58.92 3.47 -2.72
CA ARG A 78 -57.72 4.10 -3.28
C ARG A 78 -56.42 3.48 -2.75
N PHE A 79 -56.38 3.05 -1.48
CA PHE A 79 -55.20 2.42 -0.88
C PHE A 79 -54.96 1.02 -1.45
N GLU A 80 -56.03 0.22 -1.58
CA GLU A 80 -55.95 -1.12 -2.18
C GLU A 80 -55.61 -1.07 -3.68
N ASP A 81 -56.15 -0.11 -4.44
CA ASP A 81 -55.76 0.11 -5.85
C ASP A 81 -54.28 0.50 -5.97
N LEU A 82 -53.80 1.45 -5.17
CA LEU A 82 -52.39 1.84 -5.16
C LEU A 82 -51.47 0.66 -4.78
N LYS A 83 -51.87 -0.15 -3.80
CA LYS A 83 -51.15 -1.36 -3.38
C LYS A 83 -51.08 -2.41 -4.50
N ARG A 84 -52.15 -2.60 -5.27
CA ARG A 84 -52.16 -3.49 -6.46
C ARG A 84 -51.25 -2.97 -7.57
N ARG A 85 -51.18 -1.66 -7.77
CA ARG A 85 -50.33 -1.02 -8.79
C ARG A 85 -48.85 -0.92 -8.41
N LEU A 86 -48.52 -1.07 -7.13
CA LEU A 86 -47.16 -0.92 -6.62
C LEU A 86 -46.09 -1.71 -7.41
N PRO A 87 -46.30 -2.98 -7.82
CA PRO A 87 -45.32 -3.71 -8.62
C PRO A 87 -45.02 -3.07 -9.98
N TYR A 88 -46.03 -2.53 -10.63
CA TYR A 88 -45.87 -1.81 -11.90
C TYR A 88 -45.11 -0.50 -11.67
N LEU A 89 -45.54 0.31 -10.69
CA LEU A 89 -44.93 1.60 -10.38
C LEU A 89 -43.44 1.46 -9.99
N GLU A 90 -43.08 0.43 -9.22
CA GLU A 90 -41.68 0.17 -8.87
C GLU A 90 -40.84 -0.23 -10.09
N LYS A 91 -41.39 -1.00 -11.03
CA LYS A 91 -40.70 -1.40 -12.26
C LYS A 91 -40.50 -0.22 -13.21
N GLU A 92 -41.49 0.67 -13.32
CA GLU A 92 -41.38 1.87 -14.14
C GLU A 92 -40.31 2.85 -13.60
N LEU A 93 -40.18 2.99 -12.27
CA LEU A 93 -39.12 3.81 -11.65
C LEU A 93 -37.69 3.32 -11.94
N GLU A 94 -37.50 2.08 -12.39
CA GLU A 94 -36.19 1.56 -12.77
C GLU A 94 -35.76 2.04 -14.18
N LYS A 95 -36.68 2.60 -14.98
CA LYS A 95 -36.38 3.11 -16.33
C LYS A 95 -35.75 4.50 -16.27
N VAL A 96 -34.81 4.74 -17.18
CA VAL A 96 -34.14 6.04 -17.32
C VAL A 96 -35.16 7.13 -17.65
N GLY A 97 -35.17 8.22 -16.89
CA GLY A 97 -36.05 9.38 -17.09
C GLY A 97 -37.39 9.33 -16.35
N VAL A 98 -37.80 8.17 -15.82
CA VAL A 98 -39.04 8.05 -15.03
C VAL A 98 -38.80 8.51 -13.60
N ASN A 99 -39.70 9.34 -13.08
CA ASN A 99 -39.64 9.83 -11.71
C ASN A 99 -41.00 9.72 -11.00
N LYS A 100 -41.02 9.87 -9.67
CA LYS A 100 -42.24 9.74 -8.88
C LYS A 100 -43.32 10.77 -9.24
N MET A 101 -42.92 11.95 -9.73
CA MET A 101 -43.85 13.00 -10.15
C MET A 101 -44.60 12.57 -11.40
N LEU A 102 -43.88 12.07 -12.41
CA LEU A 102 -44.45 11.53 -13.65
C LEU A 102 -45.45 10.40 -13.35
N LEU A 103 -45.06 9.43 -12.51
CA LEU A 103 -45.95 8.33 -12.12
C LEU A 103 -47.18 8.79 -11.33
N TRP A 104 -47.06 9.88 -10.55
CA TRP A 104 -48.21 10.48 -9.88
C TRP A 104 -49.14 11.19 -10.87
N GLU A 105 -48.59 11.90 -11.85
CA GLU A 105 -49.36 12.56 -12.91
C GLU A 105 -50.15 11.54 -13.72
N GLU A 106 -49.51 10.44 -14.13
CA GLU A 106 -50.17 9.30 -14.81
C GLU A 106 -51.26 8.67 -13.93
N TYR A 107 -50.97 8.44 -12.64
CA TYR A 107 -51.95 7.92 -11.68
C TYR A 107 -53.16 8.86 -11.53
N LYS A 108 -52.93 10.18 -11.50
CA LYS A 108 -53.99 11.18 -11.32
C LYS A 108 -54.82 11.37 -12.60
N GLN A 109 -54.20 11.24 -13.77
CA GLN A 109 -54.91 11.22 -15.06
C GLN A 109 -55.79 9.97 -15.19
N ALA A 110 -55.26 8.79 -14.87
CA ALA A 110 -56.02 7.54 -14.92
C ALA A 110 -57.09 7.45 -13.82
N TYR A 111 -56.90 8.16 -12.70
CA TYR A 111 -57.82 8.13 -11.56
C TYR A 111 -58.01 9.53 -10.96
N PRO A 112 -58.92 10.36 -11.51
CA PRO A 112 -59.14 11.74 -11.06
C PRO A 112 -59.54 11.86 -9.58
N ALA A 113 -60.21 10.84 -9.01
CA ALA A 113 -60.56 10.77 -7.59
C ALA A 113 -59.41 10.26 -6.68
N GLY A 114 -58.25 9.95 -7.26
CA GLY A 114 -57.09 9.36 -6.57
C GLY A 114 -56.38 10.30 -5.61
N TYR A 115 -55.42 9.75 -4.88
CA TYR A 115 -54.60 10.50 -3.94
C TYR A 115 -53.94 11.73 -4.57
N GLY A 116 -53.99 12.85 -3.84
CA GLY A 116 -53.17 14.02 -4.16
C GLY A 116 -51.68 13.70 -3.97
N ARG A 117 -50.81 14.50 -4.59
CA ARG A 117 -49.36 14.27 -4.65
C ARG A 117 -48.73 13.83 -3.32
N THR A 118 -48.97 14.58 -2.25
CA THR A 118 -48.38 14.31 -0.92
C THR A 118 -48.84 12.96 -0.35
N GLN A 119 -50.11 12.61 -0.53
CA GLN A 119 -50.69 11.35 -0.05
C GLN A 119 -50.19 10.17 -0.89
N PHE A 120 -50.11 10.33 -2.21
CA PHE A 120 -49.57 9.31 -3.11
C PHE A 120 -48.11 9.01 -2.76
N PHE A 121 -47.25 10.03 -2.57
CA PHE A 121 -45.86 9.82 -2.18
C PHE A 121 -45.73 9.16 -0.80
N PHE A 122 -46.58 9.54 0.16
CA PHE A 122 -46.60 8.94 1.48
C PHE A 122 -46.95 7.44 1.42
N HIS A 123 -48.08 7.10 0.81
CA HIS A 123 -48.54 5.71 0.72
C HIS A 123 -47.65 4.86 -0.17
N PHE A 124 -47.16 5.39 -1.29
CA PHE A 124 -46.17 4.73 -2.13
C PHE A 124 -44.90 4.40 -1.34
N ALA A 125 -44.33 5.37 -0.61
CA ALA A 125 -43.14 5.14 0.21
C ALA A 125 -43.38 4.12 1.33
N GLN A 126 -44.54 4.17 1.99
CA GLN A 126 -44.93 3.22 3.03
C GLN A 126 -45.05 1.79 2.47
N LEU A 127 -45.79 1.62 1.37
CA LEU A 127 -46.02 0.33 0.72
C LEU A 127 -44.73 -0.27 0.15
N SER A 128 -43.89 0.54 -0.51
CA SER A 128 -42.57 0.11 -1.01
C SER A 128 -41.65 -0.36 0.12
N ARG A 129 -41.67 0.31 1.28
CA ARG A 129 -40.90 -0.12 2.46
C ARG A 129 -41.42 -1.45 3.01
N ALA A 130 -42.74 -1.59 3.15
CA ALA A 130 -43.37 -2.79 3.69
C ALA A 130 -43.14 -4.03 2.80
N ARG A 131 -43.09 -3.86 1.47
CA ARG A 131 -42.86 -4.95 0.50
C ARG A 131 -41.42 -5.48 0.50
N LYS A 132 -40.46 -4.71 1.03
CA LYS A 132 -39.03 -5.08 1.09
C LYS A 132 -38.57 -5.25 2.54
N PRO A 133 -39.15 -6.19 3.31
CA PRO A 133 -38.74 -6.42 4.70
C PRO A 133 -37.25 -6.77 4.73
N SER A 134 -36.56 -6.26 5.75
CA SER A 134 -35.13 -6.50 5.96
C SER A 134 -34.96 -7.11 7.34
N ALA A 135 -34.27 -8.24 7.43
CA ALA A 135 -33.98 -8.87 8.71
C ALA A 135 -32.88 -8.10 9.45
N VAL A 136 -32.99 -8.06 10.77
CA VAL A 136 -31.89 -7.59 11.63
C VAL A 136 -30.83 -8.69 11.66
N LEU A 137 -29.61 -8.36 11.22
CA LEU A 137 -28.48 -9.28 11.33
C LEU A 137 -27.92 -9.20 12.74
N THR A 138 -27.84 -10.34 13.41
CA THR A 138 -27.13 -10.47 14.69
C THR A 138 -25.72 -10.95 14.41
N HIS A 139 -24.73 -10.30 15.03
CA HIS A 139 -23.32 -10.63 14.89
C HIS A 139 -22.84 -11.30 16.17
N LYS A 140 -22.03 -12.35 16.04
CA LYS A 140 -21.34 -12.96 17.18
C LYS A 140 -19.97 -12.27 17.36
N PRO A 141 -19.49 -12.06 18.59
CA PRO A 141 -18.17 -11.47 18.80
C PRO A 141 -17.08 -12.35 18.17
N GLY A 142 -16.14 -11.72 17.45
CA GLY A 142 -14.99 -12.41 16.84
C GLY A 142 -15.33 -13.30 15.64
N ASP A 143 -16.60 -13.35 15.21
CA ASP A 143 -17.05 -14.22 14.12
C ASP A 143 -16.62 -13.70 12.75
N LYS A 144 -16.79 -12.40 12.48
CA LYS A 144 -16.57 -11.83 11.14
C LYS A 144 -15.73 -10.57 11.19
N LEU A 145 -14.87 -10.41 10.20
CA LEU A 145 -14.19 -9.15 9.88
C LEU A 145 -14.62 -8.69 8.50
N TYR A 146 -15.34 -7.58 8.42
CA TYR A 146 -15.67 -6.95 7.14
C TYR A 146 -14.52 -6.10 6.67
N ILE A 147 -14.12 -6.25 5.40
CA ILE A 147 -13.03 -5.47 4.79
C ILE A 147 -13.47 -4.83 3.49
N ASP A 148 -13.00 -3.61 3.23
CA ASP A 148 -13.35 -2.83 2.05
C ASP A 148 -12.26 -1.83 1.66
N PHE A 149 -12.32 -1.35 0.42
CA PHE A 149 -11.63 -0.14 0.01
C PHE A 149 -12.64 1.00 -0.15
N SER A 150 -12.32 2.13 0.44
CA SER A 150 -13.11 3.34 0.25
C SER A 150 -13.04 3.80 -1.21
N GLY A 151 -14.19 4.16 -1.78
CA GLY A 151 -14.26 4.77 -3.11
C GLY A 151 -13.62 6.16 -3.19
N LYS A 152 -13.47 6.86 -2.05
CA LYS A 152 -12.74 8.14 -1.98
C LYS A 152 -11.26 7.88 -1.70
N LYS A 153 -10.40 8.38 -2.59
CA LYS A 153 -8.95 8.27 -2.43
C LYS A 153 -8.40 9.36 -1.51
N VAL A 154 -7.27 9.07 -0.86
CA VAL A 154 -6.49 10.01 -0.04
C VAL A 154 -5.19 10.32 -0.76
N HIS A 155 -4.44 11.33 -0.34
CA HIS A 155 -3.18 11.70 -0.99
C HIS A 155 -2.17 12.28 0.01
N TYR A 156 -0.90 12.24 -0.37
CA TYR A 156 0.18 13.04 0.22
C TYR A 156 0.94 13.74 -0.90
N THR A 157 1.74 14.75 -0.58
CA THR A 157 2.52 15.54 -1.54
C THR A 157 3.98 15.11 -1.52
N ASP A 158 4.56 14.83 -2.67
CA ASP A 158 5.99 14.59 -2.80
C ASP A 158 6.79 15.86 -2.44
N ARG A 159 7.81 15.75 -1.59
CA ARG A 159 8.59 16.92 -1.12
C ARG A 159 9.50 17.51 -2.18
N GLU A 160 9.95 16.70 -3.13
CA GLU A 160 10.91 17.12 -4.15
C GLU A 160 10.18 17.65 -5.38
N THR A 161 9.08 16.99 -5.79
CA THR A 161 8.37 17.34 -7.02
C THR A 161 7.13 18.20 -6.80
N GLY A 162 6.57 18.22 -5.58
CA GLY A 162 5.28 18.85 -5.28
C GLY A 162 4.07 18.10 -5.84
N GLU A 163 4.26 16.91 -6.42
CA GLU A 163 3.18 16.11 -7.00
C GLU A 163 2.29 15.50 -5.91
N MET A 164 0.97 15.47 -6.15
CA MET A 164 0.03 14.77 -5.27
C MET A 164 0.00 13.27 -5.58
N ILE A 165 0.55 12.47 -4.68
CA ILE A 165 0.56 11.01 -4.79
C ILE A 165 -0.74 10.47 -4.18
N VAL A 166 -1.59 9.93 -5.05
CA VAL A 166 -2.89 9.36 -4.69
C VAL A 166 -2.71 7.96 -4.10
N CYS A 167 -3.39 7.71 -2.99
CA CYS A 167 -3.38 6.47 -2.23
C CYS A 167 -4.82 5.93 -2.02
N GLU A 168 -4.89 4.62 -1.83
CA GLU A 168 -6.12 3.89 -1.56
C GLU A 168 -6.33 3.76 -0.06
N LEU A 169 -7.58 3.78 0.39
CA LEU A 169 -7.92 3.73 1.81
C LEU A 169 -8.60 2.41 2.15
N PHE A 170 -7.88 1.52 2.83
CA PHE A 170 -8.39 0.26 3.32
C PHE A 170 -9.17 0.48 4.61
N VAL A 171 -10.35 -0.12 4.70
CA VAL A 171 -11.26 -0.03 5.85
C VAL A 171 -11.63 -1.44 6.30
N ALA A 172 -11.57 -1.68 7.60
CA ALA A 172 -12.08 -2.90 8.21
C ALA A 172 -13.01 -2.59 9.39
N CYS A 173 -13.96 -3.49 9.65
CA CYS A 173 -14.92 -3.36 10.74
C CYS A 173 -15.29 -4.72 11.33
N LEU A 174 -15.24 -4.84 12.65
CA LEU A 174 -15.83 -5.93 13.41
C LEU A 174 -17.31 -5.62 13.63
N PRO A 175 -18.26 -6.39 13.06
CA PRO A 175 -19.66 -6.00 13.02
C PRO A 175 -20.40 -6.17 14.36
N PHE A 176 -19.83 -6.88 15.33
CA PHE A 176 -20.40 -7.00 16.67
C PHE A 176 -20.22 -5.68 17.46
N SER A 177 -18.97 -5.28 17.70
CA SER A 177 -18.65 -4.03 18.41
C SER A 177 -18.76 -2.77 17.54
N ASP A 178 -18.84 -2.93 16.22
CA ASP A 178 -18.70 -1.84 15.24
C ASP A 178 -17.32 -1.17 15.33
N TYR A 179 -16.30 -1.89 15.83
CA TYR A 179 -14.93 -1.41 15.98
C TYR A 179 -14.22 -1.37 14.63
N ALA A 180 -13.66 -0.21 14.31
CA ALA A 180 -13.16 0.07 12.97
C ALA A 180 -11.64 0.23 12.93
N PHE A 181 -11.08 -0.18 11.81
CA PHE A 181 -9.67 0.02 11.46
C PHE A 181 -9.58 0.64 10.07
N CYS A 182 -8.57 1.48 9.87
CA CYS A 182 -8.37 2.18 8.61
C CYS A 182 -6.88 2.45 8.38
N ILE A 183 -6.41 2.24 7.15
CA ILE A 183 -5.02 2.52 6.74
C ILE A 183 -4.98 2.93 5.27
N ALA A 184 -4.16 3.93 4.95
CA ALA A 184 -3.83 4.30 3.59
C ALA A 184 -2.70 3.42 3.05
N VAL A 185 -2.86 2.95 1.82
CA VAL A 185 -1.87 2.15 1.10
C VAL A 185 -1.67 2.67 -0.34
N PRO A 186 -0.53 2.41 -0.99
CA PRO A 186 -0.25 2.95 -2.32
C PRO A 186 -1.26 2.51 -3.39
N SER A 187 -1.77 1.28 -3.30
CA SER A 187 -2.70 0.73 -4.29
C SER A 187 -3.62 -0.36 -3.74
N GLN A 188 -4.60 -0.80 -4.53
CA GLN A 188 -5.43 -1.97 -4.22
C GLN A 188 -4.80 -3.30 -4.70
N ARG A 189 -3.51 -3.29 -5.09
CA ARG A 189 -2.82 -4.51 -5.55
C ARG A 189 -2.64 -5.49 -4.40
N LEU A 190 -2.47 -6.77 -4.74
CA LEU A 190 -2.37 -7.88 -3.77
C LEU A 190 -1.36 -7.61 -2.64
N ASN A 191 -0.15 -7.10 -2.95
CA ASN A 191 0.86 -6.78 -1.93
C ASN A 191 0.35 -5.79 -0.88
N ASP A 192 -0.23 -4.69 -1.34
CA ASP A 192 -0.69 -3.59 -0.49
C ASP A 192 -1.94 -3.98 0.29
N PHE A 193 -2.80 -4.79 -0.33
CA PHE A 193 -3.98 -5.36 0.30
C PHE A 193 -3.62 -6.35 1.42
N ILE A 194 -2.70 -7.29 1.16
CA ILE A 194 -2.22 -8.24 2.18
C ILE A 194 -1.51 -7.50 3.31
N TYR A 195 -0.70 -6.49 2.97
CA TYR A 195 -0.09 -5.62 3.97
C TYR A 195 -1.13 -4.93 4.85
N ALA A 196 -2.16 -4.30 4.26
CA ALA A 196 -3.23 -3.64 5.00
C ALA A 196 -3.99 -4.61 5.92
N LEU A 197 -4.26 -5.82 5.44
CA LEU A 197 -4.94 -6.86 6.23
C LEU A 197 -4.07 -7.33 7.40
N ILE A 198 -2.77 -7.59 7.20
CA ILE A 198 -1.86 -7.94 8.29
C ILE A 198 -1.81 -6.83 9.33
N ARG A 199 -1.65 -5.57 8.90
CA ARG A 199 -1.66 -4.40 9.81
C ARG A 199 -2.98 -4.27 10.57
N CYS A 200 -4.10 -4.63 9.95
CA CYS A 200 -5.41 -4.67 10.60
C CYS A 200 -5.45 -5.74 11.69
N LEU A 201 -5.07 -6.98 11.38
CA LEU A 201 -5.06 -8.08 12.35
C LEU A 201 -4.16 -7.75 13.55
N GLU A 202 -2.98 -7.18 13.30
CA GLU A 202 -2.07 -6.73 14.34
C GLU A 202 -2.67 -5.63 15.22
N ALA A 203 -3.39 -4.67 14.63
CA ALA A 203 -4.06 -3.60 15.38
C ALA A 203 -5.23 -4.12 16.24
N LEU A 204 -5.91 -5.18 15.79
CA LEU A 204 -6.93 -5.87 16.56
C LEU A 204 -6.32 -6.77 17.65
N GLY A 205 -5.07 -7.23 17.46
CA GLY A 205 -4.39 -8.17 18.35
C GLY A 205 -4.85 -9.61 18.19
N GLY A 206 -5.56 -9.94 17.11
CA GLY A 206 -6.15 -11.26 16.87
C GLY A 206 -6.89 -11.32 15.53
N ALA A 207 -7.25 -12.54 15.13
CA ALA A 207 -7.97 -12.82 13.89
C ALA A 207 -9.42 -13.25 14.16
N ALA A 208 -10.36 -12.74 13.36
CA ALA A 208 -11.75 -13.19 13.40
C ALA A 208 -11.90 -14.56 12.69
N GLN A 209 -12.95 -15.32 13.02
CA GLN A 209 -13.20 -16.64 12.42
C GLN A 209 -13.38 -16.56 10.89
N ALA A 210 -14.00 -15.50 10.38
CA ALA A 210 -14.23 -15.32 8.97
C ALA A 210 -13.84 -13.92 8.46
N LEU A 211 -13.07 -13.87 7.38
CA LEU A 211 -12.80 -12.66 6.61
C LEU A 211 -13.87 -12.49 5.53
N VAL A 212 -14.51 -11.33 5.46
CA VAL A 212 -15.60 -11.07 4.52
C VAL A 212 -15.27 -9.88 3.59
N PRO A 213 -14.68 -10.15 2.41
CA PRO A 213 -14.46 -9.14 1.38
C PRO A 213 -15.73 -8.83 0.58
N ASP A 214 -15.88 -7.57 0.14
CA ASP A 214 -17.06 -7.12 -0.64
C ASP A 214 -17.05 -7.65 -2.09
N ASN A 215 -15.88 -7.66 -2.70
CA ASN A 215 -15.74 -8.00 -4.11
C ASN A 215 -14.36 -8.60 -4.35
N MET A 216 -14.27 -9.93 -4.50
CA MET A 216 -13.00 -10.58 -4.86
C MET A 216 -12.48 -10.12 -6.23
N LYS A 217 -13.32 -9.50 -7.07
CA LYS A 217 -12.93 -9.00 -8.40
C LYS A 217 -12.07 -7.74 -8.36
N THR A 218 -12.24 -6.83 -7.41
CA THR A 218 -11.36 -5.65 -7.30
C THR A 218 -9.94 -6.01 -6.87
N ALA A 219 -9.75 -7.19 -6.27
CA ALA A 219 -8.42 -7.70 -5.98
C ALA A 219 -7.72 -8.26 -7.25
N VAL A 220 -8.43 -8.47 -8.37
CA VAL A 220 -7.91 -9.13 -9.59
C VAL A 220 -7.95 -8.19 -10.79
N THR A 221 -6.82 -7.57 -11.12
CA THR A 221 -6.53 -7.19 -12.52
C THR A 221 -5.24 -7.85 -12.96
N ARG A 222 -5.40 -8.83 -13.87
CA ARG A 222 -4.43 -9.74 -14.50
C ARG A 222 -3.91 -10.88 -13.63
N ALA A 223 -4.33 -12.10 -14.00
CA ALA A 223 -3.57 -13.30 -13.69
C ALA A 223 -2.19 -13.17 -14.34
N ASP A 224 -1.13 -13.17 -13.52
CA ASP A 224 0.25 -13.29 -13.97
C ASP A 224 0.62 -14.77 -13.90
N ARG A 225 1.28 -15.29 -14.94
CA ARG A 225 1.76 -16.68 -15.01
C ARG A 225 2.77 -17.01 -13.89
N TYR A 226 3.34 -15.98 -13.26
CA TYR A 226 4.37 -16.08 -12.21
C TYR A 226 3.87 -15.64 -10.82
N GLU A 227 2.57 -15.37 -10.64
CA GLU A 227 2.00 -15.01 -9.34
C GLU A 227 0.99 -16.06 -8.86
N PRO A 228 0.99 -16.40 -7.56
CA PRO A 228 -0.14 -17.12 -6.98
C PRO A 228 -1.42 -16.31 -7.24
N THR A 229 -2.53 -16.99 -7.51
CA THR A 229 -3.81 -16.28 -7.67
C THR A 229 -4.15 -15.56 -6.37
N ILE A 230 -4.85 -14.44 -6.47
CA ILE A 230 -5.32 -13.69 -5.30
C ILE A 230 -6.12 -14.57 -4.35
N ASN A 231 -6.94 -15.47 -4.89
CA ASN A 231 -7.71 -16.42 -4.10
C ASN A 231 -6.78 -17.35 -3.31
N GLN A 232 -5.78 -17.94 -3.97
CA GLN A 232 -4.80 -18.81 -3.32
C GLN A 232 -4.01 -18.06 -2.23
N THR A 233 -3.57 -16.83 -2.50
CA THR A 233 -2.85 -16.03 -1.50
C THR A 233 -3.73 -15.69 -0.30
N LEU A 234 -5.00 -15.37 -0.55
CA LEU A 234 -5.97 -15.10 0.51
C LEU A 234 -6.28 -16.36 1.32
N GLU A 235 -6.39 -17.51 0.67
CA GLU A 235 -6.53 -18.81 1.32
C GLU A 235 -5.29 -19.14 2.17
N ASP A 236 -4.08 -18.95 1.64
CA ASP A 236 -2.84 -19.15 2.39
C ASP A 236 -2.75 -18.23 3.61
N LEU A 237 -3.13 -16.96 3.46
CA LEU A 237 -3.20 -16.02 4.58
C LEU A 237 -4.26 -16.45 5.60
N ALA A 238 -5.44 -16.84 5.14
CA ALA A 238 -6.52 -17.28 5.99
C ALA A 238 -6.10 -18.53 6.77
N ASN A 239 -5.47 -19.51 6.13
CA ASN A 239 -4.90 -20.68 6.79
C ASN A 239 -3.83 -20.30 7.83
N HIS A 240 -2.94 -19.35 7.50
CA HIS A 240 -1.89 -18.88 8.42
C HIS A 240 -2.45 -18.24 9.69
N TYR A 241 -3.53 -17.46 9.57
CA TYR A 241 -4.18 -16.78 10.68
C TYR A 241 -5.41 -17.54 11.23
N GLN A 242 -5.63 -18.80 10.81
CA GLN A 242 -6.78 -19.64 11.22
C GLN A 242 -8.14 -18.98 10.99
N MET A 243 -8.31 -18.36 9.82
CA MET A 243 -9.54 -17.72 9.36
C MET A 243 -10.14 -18.49 8.18
N THR A 244 -11.40 -18.22 7.88
CA THR A 244 -12.06 -18.63 6.62
C THR A 244 -12.41 -17.43 5.77
N VAL A 245 -12.25 -17.49 4.45
CA VAL A 245 -12.69 -16.41 3.55
C VAL A 245 -14.14 -16.65 3.11
N VAL A 246 -15.05 -15.75 3.49
CA VAL A 246 -16.48 -15.83 3.15
C VAL A 246 -16.88 -14.56 2.40
N PRO A 247 -16.84 -14.54 1.05
CA PRO A 247 -17.17 -13.35 0.28
C PRO A 247 -18.64 -12.93 0.48
N ALA A 248 -18.90 -11.62 0.47
CA ALA A 248 -20.27 -11.10 0.48
C ALA A 248 -21.02 -11.53 -0.80
N ARG A 249 -22.34 -11.76 -0.69
CA ARG A 249 -23.14 -12.18 -1.84
C ARG A 249 -23.23 -11.04 -2.87
N PRO A 250 -22.91 -11.30 -4.15
CA PRO A 250 -22.99 -10.28 -5.18
C PRO A 250 -24.38 -9.63 -5.27
N ARG A 251 -24.42 -8.30 -5.42
CA ARG A 251 -25.65 -7.49 -5.57
C ARG A 251 -26.61 -7.56 -4.36
N LYS A 252 -26.09 -7.83 -3.15
CA LYS A 252 -26.84 -7.81 -1.88
C LYS A 252 -26.15 -6.90 -0.84
N PRO A 253 -26.16 -5.56 -1.03
CA PRO A 253 -25.46 -4.60 -0.16
C PRO A 253 -25.88 -4.68 1.32
N LYS A 254 -27.08 -5.18 1.61
CA LYS A 254 -27.61 -5.32 2.97
C LYS A 254 -26.81 -6.30 3.84
N ASP A 255 -26.15 -7.30 3.25
CA ASP A 255 -25.35 -8.31 3.96
C ASP A 255 -24.09 -7.71 4.61
N LYS A 256 -23.67 -6.52 4.17
CA LYS A 256 -22.48 -5.80 4.64
C LYS A 256 -22.78 -4.33 4.94
N SER A 257 -24.04 -3.99 5.19
CA SER A 257 -24.50 -2.62 5.46
C SER A 257 -23.72 -1.91 6.57
N LEU A 258 -23.19 -2.65 7.55
CA LEU A 258 -22.32 -2.11 8.60
C LEU A 258 -20.98 -1.59 8.05
N ALA A 259 -20.34 -2.29 7.12
CA ALA A 259 -19.11 -1.81 6.50
C ALA A 259 -19.34 -0.58 5.62
N GLU A 260 -20.43 -0.56 4.83
CA GLU A 260 -20.80 0.63 4.05
C GLU A 260 -21.07 1.85 4.94
N ASN A 261 -21.77 1.63 6.05
CA ASN A 261 -22.00 2.67 7.05
C ASN A 261 -20.70 3.10 7.71
N GLN A 262 -19.78 2.18 7.96
CA GLN A 262 -18.49 2.48 8.54
C GLN A 262 -17.62 3.32 7.58
N VAL A 263 -17.62 3.02 6.29
CA VAL A 263 -16.97 3.85 5.27
C VAL A 263 -17.53 5.28 5.28
N LYS A 264 -18.86 5.43 5.33
CA LYS A 264 -19.51 6.76 5.45
C LYS A 264 -19.08 7.50 6.72
N LEU A 265 -19.02 6.80 7.86
CA LEU A 265 -18.57 7.38 9.12
C LEU A 265 -17.10 7.80 9.08
N ILE A 266 -16.24 7.01 8.43
CA ILE A 266 -14.82 7.33 8.23
C ILE A 266 -14.67 8.59 7.37
N TYR A 267 -15.50 8.79 6.35
CA TYR A 267 -15.45 10.03 5.56
C TYR A 267 -15.67 11.27 6.42
N THR A 268 -16.67 11.25 7.31
CA THR A 268 -16.99 12.41 8.14
C THR A 268 -16.07 12.53 9.35
N ARG A 269 -15.71 11.43 9.99
CA ARG A 269 -15.02 11.45 11.30
C ARG A 269 -13.50 11.36 11.19
N VAL A 270 -12.98 10.85 10.08
CA VAL A 270 -11.53 10.75 9.82
C VAL A 270 -11.16 11.71 8.69
N LEU A 271 -11.61 11.46 7.47
CA LEU A 271 -11.11 12.21 6.29
C LEU A 271 -11.48 13.69 6.34
N ALA A 272 -12.72 14.03 6.70
CA ALA A 272 -13.13 15.43 6.79
C ALA A 272 -12.35 16.19 7.87
N LYS A 273 -11.94 15.54 8.97
CA LYS A 273 -11.09 16.18 10.00
C LYS A 273 -9.66 16.42 9.50
N LEU A 274 -9.17 15.58 8.59
CA LEU A 274 -7.82 15.70 8.03
C LEU A 274 -7.73 16.60 6.78
N ARG A 275 -8.86 17.08 6.24
CA ARG A 275 -8.95 17.80 4.95
C ARG A 275 -8.08 19.07 4.81
N ASN A 276 -7.71 19.69 5.93
CA ASN A 276 -6.91 20.92 5.96
C ASN A 276 -5.45 20.67 6.38
N ARG A 277 -5.03 19.40 6.49
CA ARG A 277 -3.65 19.02 6.82
C ARG A 277 -2.97 18.49 5.57
N GLN A 278 -1.76 18.95 5.31
CA GLN A 278 -0.91 18.44 4.23
C GLN A 278 0.03 17.37 4.80
N PHE A 279 0.21 16.29 4.04
CA PHE A 279 1.12 15.20 4.38
C PHE A 279 2.17 15.08 3.29
N PHE A 280 3.37 14.64 3.65
CA PHE A 280 4.50 14.58 2.72
C PHE A 280 5.03 13.17 2.47
N ASP A 281 4.43 12.18 3.12
CA ASP A 281 4.79 10.78 3.02
C ASP A 281 3.61 9.94 3.53
N LEU A 282 3.62 8.66 3.17
CA LEU A 282 2.54 7.74 3.53
C LEU A 282 2.50 7.43 5.04
N ASP A 283 3.62 7.53 5.75
CA ASP A 283 3.71 7.20 7.17
C ASP A 283 3.07 8.30 8.04
N SER A 284 3.36 9.57 7.74
CA SER A 284 2.74 10.72 8.40
C SER A 284 1.22 10.77 8.17
N LEU A 285 0.77 10.45 6.94
CA LEU A 285 -0.66 10.29 6.64
C LEU A 285 -1.29 9.17 7.48
N ASN A 286 -0.66 8.00 7.53
CA ASN A 286 -1.18 6.85 8.29
C ASN A 286 -1.19 7.08 9.80
N THR A 287 -0.21 7.80 10.33
CA THR A 287 -0.18 8.22 11.74
C THR A 287 -1.38 9.08 12.07
N ALA A 288 -1.69 10.07 11.23
CA ALA A 288 -2.87 10.93 11.43
C ALA A 288 -4.19 10.18 11.26
N ILE A 289 -4.27 9.24 10.31
CA ILE A 289 -5.45 8.35 10.16
C ILE A 289 -5.64 7.50 11.42
N THR A 290 -4.56 6.94 11.96
CA THR A 290 -4.58 6.11 13.17
C THR A 290 -5.07 6.89 14.40
N GLU A 291 -4.66 8.15 14.53
CA GLU A 291 -5.16 9.05 15.58
C GLU A 291 -6.67 9.24 15.47
N LYS A 292 -7.17 9.58 14.28
CA LYS A 292 -8.60 9.87 14.08
C LYS A 292 -9.49 8.63 14.11
N ILE A 293 -8.99 7.45 13.72
CA ILE A 293 -9.75 6.20 13.87
C ILE A 293 -9.86 5.80 15.35
N ARG A 294 -8.83 6.07 16.17
CA ARG A 294 -8.92 5.88 17.62
C ARG A 294 -9.99 6.78 18.24
N GLU A 295 -9.99 8.08 17.92
CA GLU A 295 -11.06 9.00 18.35
C GLU A 295 -12.45 8.51 17.93
N HIS A 296 -12.57 7.98 16.71
CA HIS A 296 -13.82 7.42 16.21
C HIS A 296 -14.30 6.25 17.08
N ASN A 297 -13.42 5.30 17.38
CA ASN A 297 -13.73 4.14 18.21
C ASN A 297 -14.06 4.53 19.66
N GLN A 298 -13.46 5.62 20.16
CA GLN A 298 -13.68 6.19 21.49
C GLN A 298 -14.90 7.13 21.59
N THR A 299 -15.62 7.36 20.49
CA THR A 299 -16.81 8.21 20.52
C THR A 299 -18.00 7.44 21.13
N ARG A 300 -18.65 8.01 22.16
CA ARG A 300 -19.91 7.50 22.74
C ARG A 300 -20.98 7.28 21.67
N ARG A 301 -21.65 6.12 21.71
CA ARG A 301 -22.73 5.78 20.78
C ARG A 301 -24.03 6.42 21.24
N GLN A 302 -24.90 6.79 20.29
CA GLN A 302 -26.19 7.43 20.63
C GLN A 302 -27.19 6.45 21.25
N GLN A 303 -27.18 5.19 20.79
CA GLN A 303 -28.13 4.15 21.21
C GLN A 303 -27.56 3.18 22.25
N LYS A 304 -26.24 3.24 22.53
CA LYS A 304 -25.56 2.37 23.48
C LYS A 304 -24.77 3.22 24.48
N PRO A 305 -24.73 2.87 25.78
CA PRO A 305 -24.07 3.68 26.80
C PRO A 305 -22.53 3.63 26.74
N TYR A 306 -21.96 2.78 25.91
CA TYR A 306 -20.52 2.56 25.76
C TYR A 306 -19.98 2.98 24.38
N THR A 307 -18.66 3.07 24.26
CA THR A 307 -17.94 3.31 23.00
C THR A 307 -17.74 2.00 22.22
N ARG A 308 -17.25 2.08 20.97
CA ARG A 308 -16.89 0.89 20.20
C ARG A 308 -15.69 0.18 20.82
N GLU A 309 -14.72 0.97 21.30
CA GLU A 309 -13.52 0.45 21.96
C GLU A 309 -13.86 -0.29 23.26
N GLU A 310 -14.75 0.25 24.09
CA GLU A 310 -15.19 -0.43 25.32
C GLU A 310 -15.91 -1.75 25.01
N GLU A 311 -16.81 -1.77 24.02
CA GLU A 311 -17.50 -3.00 23.60
C GLU A 311 -16.52 -4.03 23.02
N PHE A 312 -15.55 -3.57 22.22
CA PHE A 312 -14.50 -4.43 21.67
C PHE A 312 -13.65 -5.06 22.77
N LEU A 313 -13.11 -4.24 23.69
CA LEU A 313 -12.24 -4.71 24.76
C LEU A 313 -12.97 -5.64 25.74
N ALA A 314 -14.23 -5.36 26.07
CA ALA A 314 -14.96 -6.10 27.09
C ALA A 314 -15.56 -7.42 26.59
N ALA A 315 -15.93 -7.52 25.31
CA ALA A 315 -16.75 -8.64 24.82
C ALA A 315 -16.22 -9.32 23.55
N GLU A 316 -15.32 -8.70 22.78
CA GLU A 316 -14.92 -9.21 21.47
C GLU A 316 -13.43 -9.55 21.35
N LYS A 317 -12.55 -8.77 21.97
CA LYS A 317 -11.09 -8.93 21.84
C LYS A 317 -10.62 -10.33 22.25
N ASP A 318 -11.11 -10.84 23.37
CA ASP A 318 -10.74 -12.16 23.89
C ASP A 318 -11.38 -13.32 23.10
N GLN A 319 -12.29 -13.03 22.17
CA GLN A 319 -12.91 -14.01 21.27
C GLN A 319 -12.17 -14.14 19.94
N LEU A 320 -11.18 -13.27 19.67
CA LEU A 320 -10.33 -13.36 18.48
C LEU A 320 -9.30 -14.48 18.65
N THR A 321 -9.00 -15.17 17.55
CA THR A 321 -7.93 -16.15 17.52
C THR A 321 -6.58 -15.45 17.66
N PRO A 322 -5.69 -15.90 18.58
CA PRO A 322 -4.36 -15.32 18.73
C PRO A 322 -3.56 -15.36 17.42
N LEU A 323 -2.80 -14.30 17.16
CA LEU A 323 -1.94 -14.25 15.98
C LEU A 323 -0.72 -15.17 16.18
N PRO A 324 -0.26 -15.86 15.12
CA PRO A 324 1.00 -16.60 15.16
C PRO A 324 2.20 -15.66 15.32
N ASP A 325 3.27 -16.15 15.95
CA ASP A 325 4.51 -15.36 16.20
C ASP A 325 5.15 -14.82 14.92
N LYS A 326 5.03 -15.57 13.81
CA LYS A 326 5.57 -15.18 12.51
C LYS A 326 4.49 -14.54 11.67
N ARG A 327 4.79 -13.36 11.13
CA ARG A 327 3.96 -12.70 10.12
C ARG A 327 3.82 -13.55 8.88
N PHE A 328 2.65 -13.51 8.25
CA PHE A 328 2.48 -14.06 6.91
C PHE A 328 3.42 -13.33 5.93
N GLU A 329 4.20 -14.08 5.18
CA GLU A 329 5.11 -13.53 4.17
C GLU A 329 4.62 -13.92 2.77
N LEU A 330 4.23 -12.92 1.98
CA LEU A 330 3.82 -13.14 0.60
C LEU A 330 5.02 -13.55 -0.25
N LYS A 331 4.94 -14.75 -0.83
CA LYS A 331 5.99 -15.34 -1.67
C LYS A 331 5.55 -15.36 -3.13
N TYR A 332 6.46 -14.97 -3.99
CA TYR A 332 6.34 -15.04 -5.43
C TYR A 332 7.33 -16.05 -6.00
N TYR A 333 6.98 -16.66 -7.12
CA TYR A 333 7.75 -17.73 -7.73
C TYR A 333 8.04 -17.39 -9.19
N ALA A 334 9.28 -17.57 -9.63
CA ALA A 334 9.65 -17.44 -11.03
C ALA A 334 10.63 -18.55 -11.42
N GLU A 335 10.64 -18.92 -12.69
CA GLU A 335 11.69 -19.77 -13.25
C GLU A 335 12.46 -18.94 -14.27
N LEU A 336 13.72 -18.67 -13.98
CA LEU A 336 14.56 -17.75 -14.75
C LEU A 336 15.80 -18.48 -15.29
N LYS A 337 16.30 -18.05 -16.44
CA LYS A 337 17.57 -18.55 -16.99
C LYS A 337 18.71 -17.65 -16.52
N VAL A 338 19.80 -18.24 -16.05
CA VAL A 338 21.03 -17.49 -15.73
C VAL A 338 21.69 -17.04 -17.02
N ALA A 339 21.83 -15.73 -17.20
CA ALA A 339 22.45 -15.14 -18.38
C ALA A 339 23.96 -15.33 -18.38
N GLN A 340 24.60 -15.07 -19.53
CA GLN A 340 26.05 -15.25 -19.72
C GLN A 340 26.90 -14.39 -18.77
N ASN A 341 26.37 -13.25 -18.32
CA ASN A 341 27.00 -12.38 -17.33
C ASN A 341 26.85 -12.87 -15.88
N GLY A 342 26.34 -14.08 -15.64
CA GLY A 342 26.17 -14.65 -14.30
C GLY A 342 25.01 -14.06 -13.50
N HIS A 343 24.02 -13.44 -14.16
CA HIS A 343 22.87 -12.84 -13.48
C HIS A 343 21.54 -13.45 -13.95
N VAL A 344 20.54 -13.41 -13.06
CA VAL A 344 19.13 -13.61 -13.43
C VAL A 344 18.43 -12.26 -13.50
N TYR A 345 17.62 -12.09 -14.55
CA TYR A 345 16.81 -10.88 -14.73
C TYR A 345 15.42 -11.08 -14.14
N LEU A 346 15.13 -10.40 -13.04
CA LEU A 346 13.79 -10.38 -12.45
C LEU A 346 12.96 -9.29 -13.14
N GLY A 347 12.25 -9.67 -14.20
CA GLY A 347 11.52 -8.73 -15.06
C GLY A 347 10.49 -7.85 -14.34
N ARG A 348 9.92 -8.31 -13.22
CA ARG A 348 8.96 -7.54 -12.41
C ARG A 348 9.58 -6.29 -11.79
N ASP A 349 10.83 -6.39 -11.35
CA ASP A 349 11.58 -5.28 -10.77
C ASP A 349 12.46 -4.58 -11.82
N LYS A 350 12.54 -5.16 -13.03
CA LYS A 350 13.53 -4.82 -14.06
C LYS A 350 14.96 -4.81 -13.50
N HIS A 351 15.27 -5.72 -12.59
CA HIS A 351 16.54 -5.74 -11.84
C HIS A 351 17.28 -7.07 -12.03
N TYR A 352 18.61 -7.02 -11.95
CA TYR A 352 19.48 -8.19 -12.14
C TYR A 352 20.12 -8.64 -10.82
N TYR A 353 20.08 -9.94 -10.55
CA TYR A 353 20.70 -10.54 -9.35
C TYR A 353 21.74 -11.57 -9.76
N SER A 354 22.94 -11.45 -9.21
CA SER A 354 24.03 -12.39 -9.48
C SER A 354 23.75 -13.80 -8.95
N VAL A 355 24.30 -14.80 -9.62
CA VAL A 355 24.26 -16.22 -9.26
C VAL A 355 25.67 -16.78 -9.48
N PRO A 356 26.15 -17.76 -8.69
CA PRO A 356 27.47 -18.34 -8.92
C PRO A 356 27.67 -18.76 -10.38
N TYR A 357 28.81 -18.39 -10.95
CA TYR A 357 29.11 -18.53 -12.39
C TYR A 357 28.96 -19.97 -12.91
N THR A 358 29.09 -20.97 -12.04
CA THR A 358 28.87 -22.39 -12.34
C THR A 358 27.47 -22.70 -12.85
N TYR A 359 26.50 -21.81 -12.59
CA TYR A 359 25.11 -21.98 -13.02
C TYR A 359 24.77 -21.18 -14.29
N ILE A 360 25.74 -20.54 -14.95
CA ILE A 360 25.49 -19.83 -16.22
C ILE A 360 24.82 -20.77 -17.23
N GLY A 361 23.77 -20.28 -17.89
CA GLY A 361 22.98 -21.06 -18.86
C GLY A 361 21.93 -21.98 -18.24
N SER A 362 21.99 -22.26 -16.93
CA SER A 362 21.02 -23.10 -16.23
C SER A 362 19.70 -22.38 -15.98
N LYS A 363 18.60 -23.14 -15.86
CA LYS A 363 17.34 -22.64 -15.31
C LYS A 363 17.34 -22.75 -13.80
N VAL A 364 16.88 -21.70 -13.13
CA VAL A 364 16.83 -21.60 -11.67
C VAL A 364 15.44 -21.20 -11.22
N LYS A 365 15.03 -21.71 -10.05
CA LYS A 365 13.78 -21.30 -9.40
C LYS A 365 14.08 -20.12 -8.48
N VAL A 366 13.32 -19.06 -8.61
CA VAL A 366 13.45 -17.85 -7.80
C VAL A 366 12.21 -17.71 -6.94
N ILE A 367 12.42 -17.64 -5.63
CA ILE A 367 11.38 -17.29 -4.66
C ILE A 367 11.70 -15.90 -4.16
N TYR A 368 10.78 -14.96 -4.29
CA TYR A 368 11.01 -13.59 -3.87
C TYR A 368 9.84 -13.04 -3.06
N THR A 369 10.16 -12.18 -2.09
CA THR A 369 9.21 -11.55 -1.17
C THR A 369 9.36 -10.04 -1.27
N ARG A 370 8.72 -9.25 -0.42
CA ARG A 370 8.97 -7.79 -0.41
C ARG A 370 10.43 -7.44 -0.14
N MET A 371 11.14 -8.26 0.62
CA MET A 371 12.48 -7.94 1.12
C MET A 371 13.60 -8.76 0.48
N LEU A 372 13.32 -10.00 0.07
CA LEU A 372 14.38 -10.93 -0.31
C LEU A 372 14.13 -11.57 -1.67
N VAL A 373 15.21 -11.92 -2.35
CA VAL A 373 15.23 -12.75 -3.55
C VAL A 373 16.09 -13.98 -3.26
N ARG A 374 15.47 -15.15 -3.24
CA ARG A 374 16.12 -16.45 -3.03
C ARG A 374 16.18 -17.20 -4.34
N ILE A 375 17.37 -17.66 -4.72
CA ILE A 375 17.58 -18.34 -5.99
C ILE A 375 18.01 -19.78 -5.68
N TYR A 376 17.37 -20.73 -6.34
CA TYR A 376 17.56 -22.16 -6.15
C TYR A 376 17.91 -22.85 -7.47
N ALA A 377 18.92 -23.73 -7.43
CA ALA A 377 19.19 -24.69 -8.49
C ALA A 377 19.21 -26.10 -7.90
N GLN A 378 18.61 -27.05 -8.61
CA GLN A 378 18.61 -28.47 -8.22
C GLN A 378 18.19 -28.71 -6.74
N GLY A 379 17.23 -27.93 -6.25
CA GLY A 379 16.71 -28.04 -4.87
C GLY A 379 17.55 -27.37 -3.78
N LYS A 380 18.72 -26.78 -4.10
CA LYS A 380 19.58 -26.07 -3.14
C LYS A 380 19.49 -24.56 -3.33
N GLN A 381 19.49 -23.80 -2.23
CA GLN A 381 19.59 -22.33 -2.30
C GLN A 381 21.02 -21.96 -2.68
N ILE A 382 21.18 -21.34 -3.85
CA ILE A 382 22.49 -20.99 -4.41
C ILE A 382 22.82 -19.50 -4.26
N ALA A 383 21.81 -18.65 -4.03
CA ALA A 383 22.00 -17.25 -3.73
C ALA A 383 20.82 -16.69 -2.92
N LEU A 384 21.12 -15.68 -2.10
CA LEU A 384 20.16 -14.89 -1.33
C LEU A 384 20.55 -13.42 -1.50
N HIS A 385 19.60 -12.58 -1.89
CA HIS A 385 19.80 -11.15 -2.07
C HIS A 385 18.73 -10.35 -1.34
N GLN A 386 19.09 -9.16 -0.87
CA GLN A 386 18.12 -8.13 -0.55
C GLN A 386 17.45 -7.67 -1.86
N ARG A 387 16.12 -7.58 -1.87
CA ARG A 387 15.35 -7.15 -3.03
C ARG A 387 15.52 -5.65 -3.26
N ASN A 388 15.84 -5.28 -4.49
CA ASN A 388 16.04 -3.91 -4.94
C ASN A 388 15.07 -3.60 -6.10
N TYR A 389 14.35 -2.48 -5.98
CA TYR A 389 13.35 -2.04 -6.94
C TYR A 389 13.88 -1.01 -7.96
N ALA A 390 15.18 -0.67 -7.91
CA ALA A 390 15.79 0.25 -8.86
C ALA A 390 15.88 -0.40 -10.27
N PRO A 391 15.16 0.12 -11.27
CA PRO A 391 15.10 -0.51 -12.59
C PRO A 391 16.45 -0.38 -13.33
N GLY A 392 16.83 -1.43 -14.05
CA GLY A 392 18.04 -1.50 -14.88
C GLY A 392 19.35 -1.66 -14.11
N LYS A 393 19.30 -1.84 -12.79
CA LYS A 393 20.48 -1.99 -11.92
C LYS A 393 20.81 -3.46 -11.64
N TYR A 394 22.02 -3.67 -11.13
CA TYR A 394 22.59 -4.98 -10.81
C TYR A 394 22.92 -5.08 -9.31
N THR A 395 22.51 -6.18 -8.69
CA THR A 395 22.94 -6.58 -7.35
C THR A 395 23.88 -7.79 -7.50
N SER A 396 25.17 -7.52 -7.36
CA SER A 396 26.24 -8.49 -7.57
C SER A 396 26.96 -8.83 -6.27
N VAL A 397 27.16 -10.12 -6.03
CA VAL A 397 27.94 -10.67 -4.92
C VAL A 397 29.28 -11.13 -5.50
N LYS A 398 30.39 -10.72 -4.91
CA LYS A 398 31.75 -10.89 -5.47
C LYS A 398 32.08 -12.37 -5.68
N GLU A 399 31.66 -13.19 -4.74
CA GLU A 399 31.86 -14.65 -4.69
C GLU A 399 31.14 -15.37 -5.84
N HIS A 400 30.15 -14.72 -6.48
CA HIS A 400 29.44 -15.30 -7.61
C HIS A 400 30.22 -15.20 -8.93
N LEU A 401 31.15 -14.26 -9.04
CA LEU A 401 31.97 -14.06 -10.24
C LEU A 401 33.03 -15.18 -10.36
N CYS A 402 33.41 -15.57 -11.58
CA CYS A 402 34.55 -16.48 -11.74
C CYS A 402 35.87 -15.76 -11.40
N SER A 403 36.92 -16.54 -11.10
CA SER A 403 38.23 -16.03 -10.66
C SER A 403 38.82 -14.97 -11.61
N GLN A 404 38.63 -15.13 -12.92
CA GLN A 404 39.10 -14.17 -13.92
C GLN A 404 38.37 -12.82 -13.85
N HIS A 405 37.05 -12.84 -13.64
CA HIS A 405 36.24 -11.61 -13.49
C HIS A 405 36.48 -10.94 -12.13
N GLN A 406 36.65 -11.71 -11.06
CA GLN A 406 37.05 -11.17 -9.75
C GLN A 406 38.41 -10.47 -9.84
N HIS A 407 39.37 -11.08 -10.55
CA HIS A 407 40.69 -10.49 -10.76
C HIS A 407 40.61 -9.19 -11.57
N TYR A 408 39.76 -9.11 -12.59
CA TYR A 408 39.55 -7.88 -13.38
C TYR A 408 38.94 -6.75 -12.54
N HIS A 409 37.90 -7.04 -11.73
CA HIS A 409 37.25 -6.04 -10.87
C HIS A 409 38.13 -5.49 -9.74
N ASN A 410 39.15 -6.23 -9.31
CA ASN A 410 40.08 -5.78 -8.26
C ASN A 410 41.23 -4.92 -8.81
N ARG A 411 41.34 -4.72 -10.13
CA ARG A 411 42.44 -3.96 -10.75
C ARG A 411 42.30 -2.48 -10.43
N SER A 412 43.25 -1.96 -9.68
CA SER A 412 43.45 -0.54 -9.41
C SER A 412 44.94 -0.25 -9.31
N PRO A 413 45.39 1.01 -9.44
CA PRO A 413 46.78 1.38 -9.18
C PRO A 413 47.23 0.90 -7.80
N ALA A 414 46.40 1.11 -6.77
CA ALA A 414 46.67 0.68 -5.40
C ALA A 414 46.84 -0.85 -5.30
N TYR A 415 46.02 -1.64 -6.02
CA TYR A 415 46.15 -3.09 -6.07
C TYR A 415 47.51 -3.54 -6.65
N TYR A 416 47.95 -2.91 -7.75
CA TYR A 416 49.25 -3.25 -8.36
C TYR A 416 50.43 -2.80 -7.50
N LEU A 417 50.34 -1.62 -6.86
CA LEU A 417 51.36 -1.12 -5.95
C LEU A 417 51.51 -1.99 -4.70
N ASP A 418 50.40 -2.35 -4.05
CA ASP A 418 50.43 -3.24 -2.88
C ASP A 418 51.04 -4.60 -3.22
N ARG A 419 50.67 -5.16 -4.39
CA ARG A 419 51.25 -6.42 -4.87
C ARG A 419 52.74 -6.30 -5.21
N ALA A 420 53.18 -5.18 -5.76
CA ALA A 420 54.59 -4.93 -6.06
C ALA A 420 55.41 -4.83 -4.77
N ARG A 421 54.87 -4.16 -3.73
CA ARG A 421 55.49 -4.05 -2.41
C ARG A 421 55.81 -5.40 -1.78
N HIS A 422 54.96 -6.40 -1.98
CA HIS A 422 55.18 -7.78 -1.51
C HIS A 422 56.15 -8.58 -2.39
N THR A 423 56.49 -8.09 -3.58
CA THR A 423 57.40 -8.77 -4.52
C THR A 423 58.83 -8.26 -4.35
N CYS A 424 59.07 -6.97 -4.58
CA CYS A 424 60.33 -6.28 -4.27
C CYS A 424 60.13 -4.76 -4.26
N ARG A 425 61.03 -4.03 -3.58
CA ARG A 425 60.94 -2.57 -3.43
C ARG A 425 61.13 -1.86 -4.78
N GLU A 426 62.05 -2.35 -5.59
CA GLU A 426 62.44 -1.76 -6.87
C GLU A 426 61.30 -1.86 -7.89
N LEU A 427 60.47 -2.91 -7.83
CA LEU A 427 59.26 -3.03 -8.63
C LEU A 427 58.17 -2.06 -8.15
N TYR A 428 58.05 -1.82 -6.84
CA TYR A 428 57.13 -0.82 -6.31
C TYR A 428 57.48 0.57 -6.85
N ASP A 429 58.75 0.97 -6.75
CA ASP A 429 59.22 2.28 -7.21
C ASP A 429 59.00 2.45 -8.73
N LEU A 430 59.23 1.38 -9.51
CA LEU A 430 58.98 1.36 -10.94
C LEU A 430 57.48 1.51 -11.29
N LEU A 431 56.59 0.81 -10.56
CA LEU A 431 55.15 0.91 -10.79
C LEU A 431 54.57 2.25 -10.29
N GLU A 432 55.10 2.82 -9.21
CA GLU A 432 54.73 4.14 -8.72
C GLU A 432 55.07 5.21 -9.78
N ALA A 433 56.27 5.13 -10.35
CA ALA A 433 56.67 6.00 -11.46
C ALA A 433 55.86 5.73 -12.76
N LEU A 434 55.47 4.48 -13.03
CA LEU A 434 54.61 4.10 -14.15
C LEU A 434 53.22 4.74 -14.04
N PHE A 435 52.58 4.66 -12.87
CA PHE A 435 51.26 5.27 -12.61
C PHE A 435 51.32 6.78 -12.41
N GLY A 436 52.49 7.35 -12.09
CA GLY A 436 52.74 8.79 -12.08
C GLY A 436 52.75 9.45 -13.46
N GLN A 437 52.68 8.66 -14.55
CA GLN A 437 52.51 9.19 -15.90
C GLN A 437 51.09 9.73 -16.09
N ASN A 438 50.95 10.79 -16.89
CA ASN A 438 49.65 11.35 -17.28
C ASN A 438 48.92 10.45 -18.31
N ARG A 439 48.70 9.18 -17.96
CA ARG A 439 48.04 8.16 -18.77
C ARG A 439 46.89 7.54 -17.99
N TYR A 440 45.87 7.10 -18.70
CA TYR A 440 44.74 6.43 -18.06
C TYR A 440 45.20 5.08 -17.46
N PRO A 441 44.98 4.80 -16.16
CA PRO A 441 45.60 3.67 -15.47
C PRO A 441 45.37 2.29 -16.10
N GLU A 442 44.18 2.04 -16.67
CA GLU A 442 43.86 0.75 -17.29
C GLU A 442 44.74 0.41 -18.50
N GLN A 443 45.28 1.42 -19.18
CA GLN A 443 46.22 1.22 -20.31
C GLN A 443 47.56 0.61 -19.83
N LEU A 444 47.88 0.76 -18.54
CA LEU A 444 49.14 0.35 -17.93
C LEU A 444 49.04 -1.04 -17.27
N TYR A 445 47.83 -1.57 -17.08
CA TYR A 445 47.60 -2.83 -16.36
C TYR A 445 48.24 -4.02 -17.06
N ASN A 446 48.22 -4.08 -18.39
CA ASN A 446 48.89 -5.14 -19.16
C ASN A 446 50.42 -5.10 -18.98
N THR A 447 51.00 -3.91 -18.85
CA THR A 447 52.43 -3.74 -18.55
C THR A 447 52.74 -4.23 -17.15
N CYS A 448 51.90 -3.90 -16.17
CA CYS A 448 52.03 -4.39 -14.80
C CYS A 448 51.97 -5.92 -14.74
N ASP A 449 50.94 -6.53 -15.36
CA ASP A 449 50.79 -7.98 -15.43
C ASP A 449 52.01 -8.66 -16.10
N GLY A 450 52.54 -8.05 -17.16
CA GLY A 450 53.77 -8.50 -17.81
C GLY A 450 54.98 -8.47 -16.86
N LEU A 451 55.18 -7.37 -16.12
CA LEU A 451 56.28 -7.24 -15.16
C LEU A 451 56.18 -8.28 -14.02
N PHE A 452 54.98 -8.53 -13.49
CA PHE A 452 54.76 -9.60 -12.52
C PHE A 452 55.00 -11.00 -13.12
N SER A 453 54.75 -11.19 -14.42
CA SER A 453 55.08 -12.45 -15.09
C SER A 453 56.60 -12.63 -15.25
N LEU A 454 57.37 -11.56 -15.49
CA LEU A 454 58.83 -11.61 -15.53
C LEU A 454 59.41 -11.90 -14.14
N ALA A 455 58.90 -11.22 -13.11
CA ALA A 455 59.32 -11.45 -11.72
C ALA A 455 59.23 -12.92 -11.30
N ARG A 456 58.24 -13.67 -11.80
CA ARG A 456 58.06 -15.11 -11.51
C ARG A 456 59.03 -16.02 -12.27
N ARG A 457 59.60 -15.57 -13.38
CA ARG A 457 60.43 -16.37 -14.29
C ARG A 457 61.92 -16.05 -14.18
N SER A 458 62.26 -14.99 -13.47
CA SER A 458 63.63 -14.47 -13.35
C SER A 458 64.14 -14.62 -11.92
N ASP A 459 65.45 -14.65 -11.76
CA ASP A 459 66.09 -14.59 -10.44
C ASP A 459 65.69 -13.29 -9.70
N PRO A 460 65.31 -13.34 -8.41
CA PRO A 460 64.85 -12.17 -7.67
C PRO A 460 65.85 -11.01 -7.61
N GLY A 461 67.15 -11.30 -7.47
CA GLY A 461 68.20 -10.27 -7.39
C GLY A 461 68.43 -9.60 -8.75
N ARG A 462 68.49 -10.39 -9.82
CA ARG A 462 68.59 -9.86 -11.20
C ARG A 462 67.37 -9.05 -11.60
N PHE A 463 66.17 -9.51 -11.22
CA PHE A 463 64.92 -8.80 -11.49
C PHE A 463 64.86 -7.44 -10.77
N ALA A 464 65.20 -7.40 -9.47
CA ALA A 464 65.25 -6.15 -8.71
C ALA A 464 66.22 -5.14 -9.34
N ARG A 465 67.43 -5.59 -9.74
CA ARG A 465 68.42 -4.73 -10.42
C ARG A 465 67.92 -4.25 -11.78
N ALA A 466 67.25 -5.10 -12.56
CA ALA A 466 66.64 -4.70 -13.83
C ALA A 466 65.53 -3.65 -13.66
N CYS A 467 64.70 -3.79 -12.62
CA CYS A 467 63.70 -2.77 -12.27
C CYS A 467 64.33 -1.45 -11.84
N GLN A 468 65.41 -1.50 -11.06
CA GLN A 468 66.18 -0.31 -10.67
C GLN A 468 66.75 0.41 -11.89
N ILE A 469 67.42 -0.30 -12.80
CA ILE A 469 67.96 0.26 -14.05
C ILE A 469 66.83 0.87 -14.90
N ALA A 470 65.69 0.20 -14.99
CA ALA A 470 64.52 0.73 -15.70
C ALA A 470 63.96 2.02 -15.09
N ALA A 471 63.97 2.14 -13.76
CA ALA A 471 63.58 3.35 -13.05
C ALA A 471 64.60 4.49 -13.25
N GLU A 472 65.90 4.20 -13.16
CA GLU A 472 67.00 5.17 -13.38
C GLU A 472 66.95 5.77 -14.79
N HIS A 473 66.74 4.93 -15.81
CA HIS A 473 66.62 5.36 -17.21
C HIS A 473 65.23 5.92 -17.56
N ARG A 474 64.28 5.94 -16.61
CA ARG A 474 62.87 6.37 -16.81
C ARG A 474 62.15 5.63 -17.95
N VAL A 475 62.48 4.35 -18.17
CA VAL A 475 61.85 3.51 -19.20
C VAL A 475 60.97 2.44 -18.55
N TYR A 476 59.69 2.80 -18.38
CA TYR A 476 58.71 1.98 -17.65
C TYR A 476 57.98 1.00 -18.58
N SER A 477 58.72 0.13 -19.26
CA SER A 477 58.12 -0.84 -20.21
C SER A 477 58.55 -2.27 -19.93
N TYR A 478 57.61 -3.20 -20.12
CA TYR A 478 57.85 -4.63 -20.03
C TYR A 478 59.02 -5.08 -20.92
N LYS A 479 59.05 -4.62 -22.17
CA LYS A 479 60.08 -5.00 -23.16
C LYS A 479 61.49 -4.57 -22.73
N PHE A 480 61.60 -3.41 -22.08
CA PHE A 480 62.89 -2.90 -21.62
C PHE A 480 63.43 -3.73 -20.45
N VAL A 481 62.59 -4.01 -19.45
CA VAL A 481 62.96 -4.89 -18.32
C VAL A 481 63.29 -6.30 -18.82
N GLN A 482 62.52 -6.84 -19.76
CA GLN A 482 62.82 -8.13 -20.39
C GLN A 482 64.19 -8.12 -21.08
N SER A 483 64.49 -7.09 -21.87
CA SER A 483 65.78 -6.96 -22.58
C SER A 483 66.98 -6.87 -21.62
N ILE A 484 66.85 -6.18 -20.48
CA ILE A 484 67.92 -6.11 -19.46
C ILE A 484 68.21 -7.51 -18.89
N LEU A 485 67.16 -8.29 -18.64
CA LEU A 485 67.27 -9.64 -18.08
C LEU A 485 67.82 -10.65 -19.10
N GLU A 486 67.43 -10.54 -20.38
CA GLU A 486 67.92 -11.41 -21.44
C GLU A 486 69.38 -11.14 -21.80
N ASN A 487 69.81 -9.87 -21.75
CA ASN A 487 71.17 -9.46 -22.12
C ASN A 487 72.16 -9.43 -20.93
N ASN A 488 71.79 -9.94 -19.75
CA ASN A 488 72.61 -9.93 -18.52
C ASN A 488 73.21 -8.55 -18.15
N MET A 489 72.55 -7.45 -18.50
CA MET A 489 73.05 -6.08 -18.20
C MET A 489 72.92 -5.70 -16.72
N THR A 490 72.67 -6.68 -15.84
CA THR A 490 72.55 -6.50 -14.38
C THR A 490 73.89 -6.63 -13.66
N GLU A 491 74.94 -7.12 -14.34
CA GLU A 491 76.29 -7.38 -13.80
C GLU A 491 77.31 -6.27 -14.13
N LEU A 492 76.90 -5.16 -14.75
CA LEU A 492 77.80 -4.03 -15.01
C LEU A 492 78.09 -3.26 -13.72
N GLU A 493 79.26 -3.51 -13.13
CA GLU A 493 79.88 -2.69 -12.08
C GLU A 493 79.93 -1.22 -12.51
N GLN A 494 79.47 -0.31 -11.65
CA GLN A 494 79.76 1.11 -11.77
C GLN A 494 81.10 1.43 -11.06
N ASP A 495 81.99 2.06 -11.82
CA ASP A 495 83.20 2.82 -11.44
C ASP A 495 84.51 2.10 -11.05
N ARG A 496 85.39 1.93 -12.04
CA ARG A 496 86.82 2.30 -11.88
C ARG A 496 86.97 3.76 -12.36
N PRO A 497 87.54 4.68 -11.55
CA PRO A 497 87.98 5.96 -12.07
C PRO A 497 89.16 5.71 -13.02
N MET A 498 89.01 6.04 -14.30
CA MET A 498 90.11 6.09 -15.25
C MET A 498 90.86 7.41 -15.06
N ASP A 499 91.81 7.45 -14.13
CA ASP A 499 92.90 8.42 -14.13
C ASP A 499 93.91 8.01 -15.21
N HIS A 500 93.63 8.36 -16.47
CA HIS A 500 94.64 8.37 -17.52
C HIS A 500 94.87 9.82 -17.97
N PRO A 501 96.04 10.42 -17.70
CA PRO A 501 96.38 11.71 -18.29
C PRO A 501 96.49 11.56 -19.81
N LEU A 502 95.82 12.46 -20.53
CA LEU A 502 95.84 12.54 -22.00
C LEU A 502 97.30 12.60 -22.50
N PRO A 503 97.73 11.71 -23.42
CA PRO A 503 99.02 11.85 -24.06
C PRO A 503 99.04 13.10 -24.94
N GLY A 504 99.96 14.02 -24.67
CA GLY A 504 100.26 15.16 -25.53
C GLY A 504 100.82 14.70 -26.87
N GLY A 505 99.93 14.51 -27.86
CA GLY A 505 100.27 14.18 -29.24
C GLY A 505 99.87 15.32 -30.18
N SER A 506 100.85 15.82 -30.92
CA SER A 506 100.86 17.03 -31.77
C SER A 506 99.98 16.98 -33.03
N ASN A 507 98.71 16.59 -32.94
CA ASN A 507 97.76 16.58 -34.07
C ASN A 507 96.29 16.85 -33.67
N VAL A 508 96.04 17.55 -32.57
CA VAL A 508 94.69 18.04 -32.24
C VAL A 508 94.46 19.36 -32.98
N ARG A 509 93.65 19.33 -34.04
CA ARG A 509 93.19 20.54 -34.72
C ARG A 509 92.24 21.30 -33.78
N GLY A 510 92.55 22.57 -33.54
CA GLY A 510 91.84 23.44 -32.61
C GLY A 510 90.43 23.83 -33.08
N LYS A 511 89.67 24.41 -32.13
CA LYS A 511 88.26 24.81 -32.22
C LYS A 511 87.92 25.72 -33.42
N ASP A 512 88.91 26.42 -33.98
CA ASP A 512 88.74 27.32 -35.13
C ASP A 512 88.47 26.58 -36.46
N TYR A 513 88.83 25.29 -36.57
CA TYR A 513 88.58 24.48 -37.77
C TYR A 513 87.07 24.17 -37.98
N TYR A 514 86.28 24.13 -36.91
CA TYR A 514 84.85 23.81 -36.97
C TYR A 514 83.93 25.03 -37.10
N GLN A 515 84.48 26.25 -37.08
CA GLN A 515 83.67 27.48 -37.22
C GLN A 515 83.39 27.90 -38.68
N GLN A 516 83.96 27.21 -39.67
CA GLN A 516 83.76 27.55 -41.10
C GLN A 516 82.69 26.72 -41.83
N LEU A 517 81.93 25.86 -41.14
CA LEU A 517 80.82 25.11 -41.73
C LEU A 517 79.46 25.72 -41.37
N THR A 518 79.20 26.91 -41.92
CA THR A 518 77.85 27.48 -41.96
C THR A 518 77.07 26.76 -43.07
N LEU A 519 76.32 25.71 -42.72
CA LEU A 519 75.38 25.08 -43.66
C LEU A 519 74.10 25.94 -43.76
N THR A 520 74.04 26.75 -44.80
CA THR A 520 72.84 27.48 -45.24
C THR A 520 71.86 26.50 -45.88
N LEU A 521 70.77 26.16 -45.19
CA LEU A 521 69.63 25.48 -45.81
C LEU A 521 68.55 26.50 -46.16
N LYS A 522 68.44 26.75 -47.48
CA LYS A 522 67.37 27.52 -48.12
C LYS A 522 66.03 26.79 -47.98
N THR A 523 64.99 27.52 -47.57
CA THR A 523 63.58 27.11 -47.71
C THR A 523 63.13 27.21 -49.17
N PRO A 524 62.47 26.19 -49.75
CA PRO A 524 61.78 26.35 -51.03
C PRO A 524 60.41 27.01 -50.83
N SER A 525 60.10 27.90 -51.78
CA SER A 525 58.91 28.75 -51.94
C SER A 525 57.62 28.00 -52.23
#